data_AF-A0A0F0HIZ1-F1
#
_entry.id   AF-A0A0F0HIZ1-F1
#
_cell.length_a   1.000
_cell.length_b   1.000
_cell.length_c   1.000
_cell.angle_alpha   90.00
_cell.angle_beta   90.00
_cell.angle_gamma   90.00
#
_symmetry.space_group_name_H-M   'P 1'
#
loop_
_entity.id
_entity.type
_entity.pdbx_description
1 polymer ?
#
loop_
_entity_poly.entity_id
_entity_poly.type
_entity_poly.pdbx_seq_one_letter_code
_entity_poly.pdbx_strand_id
1 'polypeptide(L)'
;MLVELDWQAVVASQPTGGMLRFRADAASAIWSDPGTARFATEFGVPHSRGLFRILADLAERDPAGPERALVDDIDPLPIDTPHGELRPLGLLFNSFLYVRPADGTIWVSDPDAEEEFELIHQDLSSLAYVVYKVEAERPGPEEDPDPYDWADIEEIIREDTARWDRTPFESGAQFWERFLLSYPMM
;
A
#
# COMPACT_ATOMS: atom_id res chain seq x y z
N MET A 1 23.10 -0.65 3.34
CA MET A 1 22.71 0.62 3.97
C MET A 1 21.29 0.86 3.51
N LEU A 2 20.32 0.72 4.41
CA LEU A 2 18.91 0.97 4.09
C LEU A 2 18.81 2.45 3.70
N VAL A 3 18.20 2.75 2.55
CA VAL A 3 18.04 4.13 2.09
C VAL A 3 16.91 4.74 2.89
N GLU A 4 17.16 5.80 3.66
CA GLU A 4 16.06 6.59 4.25
C GLU A 4 15.40 7.41 3.14
N LEU A 5 14.10 7.18 2.92
CA LEU A 5 13.30 7.89 1.93
C LEU A 5 12.86 9.22 2.52
N ASP A 6 13.04 10.30 1.76
CA ASP A 6 12.49 11.61 2.12
C ASP A 6 11.00 11.65 1.82
N TRP A 7 10.19 11.26 2.81
CA TRP A 7 8.73 11.27 2.71
C TRP A 7 8.14 12.67 2.51
N GLN A 8 8.83 13.74 2.93
CA GLN A 8 8.38 15.10 2.65
C GLN A 8 8.49 15.41 1.16
N ALA A 9 9.57 14.97 0.52
CA ALA A 9 9.72 15.08 -0.94
C ALA A 9 8.67 14.24 -1.69
N VAL A 10 8.37 13.03 -1.21
CA VAL A 10 7.29 12.20 -1.77
C VAL A 10 5.95 12.91 -1.70
N VAL A 11 5.54 13.41 -0.52
CA VAL A 11 4.29 14.16 -0.36
C VAL A 11 4.23 15.37 -1.31
N ALA A 12 5.35 16.09 -1.47
CA ALA A 12 5.41 17.26 -2.34
C ALA A 12 5.30 16.91 -3.84
N SER A 13 5.68 15.69 -4.23
CA SER A 13 5.56 15.19 -5.61
C SER A 13 4.15 14.69 -5.97
N GLN A 14 3.32 14.38 -4.97
CA GLN A 14 1.98 13.86 -5.21
C GLN A 14 0.99 14.99 -5.52
N PRO A 15 -0.08 14.71 -6.30
CA PRO A 15 -1.19 15.64 -6.43
C PRO A 15 -1.76 16.04 -5.07
N THR A 16 -2.32 17.24 -4.97
CA THR A 16 -3.03 17.67 -3.75
C THR A 16 -4.14 16.65 -3.42
N GLY A 17 -4.21 16.22 -2.16
CA GLY A 17 -5.13 15.16 -1.71
C GLY A 17 -4.75 13.74 -2.15
N GLY A 18 -3.63 13.56 -2.85
CA GLY A 18 -3.16 12.27 -3.35
C GLY A 18 -2.57 11.36 -2.26
N MET A 19 -2.30 11.90 -1.06
CA MET A 19 -1.82 11.14 0.10
C MET A 19 -2.99 10.86 1.05
N LEU A 20 -3.33 9.58 1.21
CA LEU A 20 -4.46 9.13 2.03
C LEU A 20 -3.99 8.92 3.46
N ARG A 21 -4.38 9.84 4.34
CA ARG A 21 -3.97 9.87 5.75
C ARG A 21 -5.01 9.25 6.66
N PHE A 22 -4.55 8.72 7.78
CA PHE A 22 -5.40 8.19 8.83
C PHE A 22 -5.77 9.31 9.82
N ARG A 23 -6.99 9.26 10.36
CA ARG A 23 -7.36 10.08 11.52
C ARG A 23 -6.47 9.73 12.70
N ALA A 24 -6.13 10.71 13.52
CA ALA A 24 -5.20 10.51 14.64
C ALA A 24 -5.71 9.49 15.68
N ASP A 25 -7.01 9.51 15.98
CA ASP A 25 -7.65 8.55 16.88
C ASP A 25 -7.60 7.13 16.31
N ALA A 26 -7.96 6.95 15.04
CA ALA A 26 -7.90 5.67 14.33
C ALA A 26 -6.46 5.13 14.29
N ALA A 27 -5.48 5.95 13.92
CA ALA A 27 -4.08 5.55 13.86
C ALA A 27 -3.56 5.08 15.22
N SER A 28 -3.85 5.81 16.29
CA SER A 28 -3.44 5.44 17.65
C SER A 28 -4.13 4.16 18.17
N ALA A 29 -5.32 3.84 17.67
CA ALA A 29 -6.05 2.63 18.03
C ALA A 29 -5.52 1.39 17.26
N ILE A 30 -4.98 1.58 16.06
CA ILE A 30 -4.49 0.52 15.18
C ILE A 30 -3.02 0.21 15.47
N TRP A 31 -2.15 1.22 15.51
CA TRP A 31 -0.71 1.04 15.68
C TRP A 31 -0.27 1.37 17.09
N SER A 32 0.27 0.35 17.77
CA SER A 32 0.88 0.53 19.09
C SER A 32 2.23 1.25 19.01
N ASP A 33 2.93 1.16 17.88
CA ASP A 33 4.17 1.89 17.64
C ASP A 33 3.87 3.38 17.33
N PRO A 34 4.38 4.33 18.14
CA PRO A 34 4.11 5.76 17.94
C PRO A 34 4.71 6.30 16.63
N GLY A 35 5.79 5.71 16.12
CA GLY A 35 6.42 6.09 14.86
C GLY A 35 5.52 5.78 13.68
N THR A 36 4.96 4.56 13.63
CA THR A 36 4.02 4.13 12.59
C THR A 36 2.70 4.88 12.68
N ALA A 37 2.16 5.09 13.88
CA ALA A 37 0.97 5.91 14.07
C ALA A 37 1.18 7.35 13.57
N ARG A 38 2.32 7.96 13.88
CA ARG A 38 2.68 9.29 13.37
C ARG A 38 2.79 9.27 11.85
N PHE A 39 3.48 8.28 11.28
CA PHE A 39 3.62 8.12 9.83
C PHE A 39 2.26 8.08 9.13
N ALA A 40 1.32 7.28 9.66
CA ALA A 40 -0.04 7.14 9.13
C ALA A 40 -0.81 8.46 9.09
N THR A 41 -0.60 9.33 10.10
CA THR A 41 -1.28 10.63 10.21
C THR A 41 -0.59 11.76 9.44
N GLU A 42 0.74 11.74 9.37
CA GLU A 42 1.54 12.84 8.78
C GLU A 42 1.72 12.65 7.27
N PHE A 43 2.03 11.42 6.86
CA PHE A 43 2.32 11.08 5.46
C PHE A 43 1.16 10.30 4.84
N GLY A 44 0.78 9.18 5.46
CA GLY A 44 -0.23 8.28 4.90
C GLY A 44 0.31 7.44 3.74
N VAL A 45 -0.60 6.92 2.92
CA VAL A 45 -0.30 6.06 1.75
C VAL A 45 -0.79 6.77 0.48
N PRO A 46 -0.01 6.83 -0.60
CA PRO A 46 -0.46 7.45 -1.84
C PRO A 46 -1.64 6.68 -2.46
N HIS A 47 -2.62 7.39 -3.02
CA HIS A 47 -3.74 6.80 -3.73
C HIS A 47 -3.31 6.06 -5.01
N SER A 48 -2.26 6.56 -5.68
CA SER A 48 -1.65 5.96 -6.88
C SER A 48 -2.69 5.45 -7.90
N ARG A 49 -3.52 6.36 -8.40
CA ARG A 49 -4.61 6.09 -9.35
C ARG A 49 -5.60 4.99 -8.92
N GLY A 50 -5.82 4.84 -7.62
CA GLY A 50 -6.77 3.88 -7.04
C GLY A 50 -6.15 2.53 -6.71
N LEU A 51 -4.83 2.39 -6.85
CA LEU A 51 -4.10 1.22 -6.36
C LEU A 51 -4.37 1.01 -4.88
N PHE A 52 -4.26 2.06 -4.07
CA PHE A 52 -4.66 2.04 -2.67
C PHE A 52 -5.90 2.89 -2.43
N ARG A 53 -6.86 2.33 -1.69
CA ARG A 53 -8.05 3.03 -1.20
C ARG A 53 -8.24 2.72 0.26
N ILE A 54 -8.45 3.74 1.07
CA ILE A 54 -8.53 3.63 2.54
C ILE A 54 -9.99 3.47 2.98
N LEU A 55 -10.24 2.76 4.08
CA LEU A 55 -11.57 2.74 4.68
C LEU A 55 -12.01 4.14 5.12
N ALA A 56 -13.24 4.47 4.76
CA ALA A 56 -13.90 5.73 5.04
C ALA A 56 -13.91 6.12 6.54
N ASP A 57 -13.94 5.11 7.42
CA ASP A 57 -13.94 5.25 8.87
C ASP A 57 -12.55 5.46 9.47
N LEU A 58 -11.49 5.14 8.71
CA LEU A 58 -10.11 5.32 9.15
C LEU A 58 -9.50 6.61 8.61
N ALA A 59 -10.03 7.10 7.50
CA ALA A 59 -9.46 8.21 6.74
C ALA A 59 -9.71 9.58 7.35
N GLU A 60 -8.67 10.41 7.35
CA GLU A 60 -8.82 11.86 7.46
C GLU A 60 -9.46 12.38 6.16
N ARG A 61 -10.54 13.13 6.28
CA ARG A 61 -11.30 13.60 5.11
C ARG A 61 -10.60 14.80 4.48
N ASP A 62 -10.15 14.63 3.24
CA ASP A 62 -9.62 15.71 2.41
C ASP A 62 -10.62 16.08 1.29
N PRO A 63 -11.19 17.30 1.28
CA PRO A 63 -12.05 17.77 0.20
C PRO A 63 -11.38 17.82 -1.17
N ALA A 64 -10.05 17.88 -1.24
CA ALA A 64 -9.27 17.80 -2.47
C ALA A 64 -8.88 16.37 -2.86
N GLY A 65 -9.28 15.37 -2.07
CA GLY A 65 -8.97 13.97 -2.32
C GLY A 65 -9.57 13.44 -3.63
N PRO A 66 -8.92 12.45 -4.28
CA PRO A 66 -9.39 11.90 -5.54
C PRO A 66 -10.72 11.16 -5.39
N GLU A 67 -11.49 11.10 -6.49
CA GLU A 67 -12.66 10.24 -6.56
C GLU A 67 -12.24 8.78 -6.29
N ARG A 68 -13.04 8.06 -5.48
CA ARG A 68 -12.77 6.67 -5.05
C ARG A 68 -11.58 6.47 -4.11
N ALA A 69 -11.06 7.54 -3.49
CA ALA A 69 -10.04 7.40 -2.45
C ALA A 69 -10.50 6.56 -1.24
N LEU A 70 -11.82 6.59 -0.97
CA LEU A 70 -12.43 6.02 0.21
C LEU A 70 -13.29 4.81 -0.16
N VAL A 71 -13.34 3.84 0.73
CA VAL A 71 -14.16 2.63 0.62
C VAL A 71 -15.05 2.51 1.85
N ASP A 72 -16.35 2.26 1.65
CA ASP A 72 -17.38 2.22 2.69
C ASP A 72 -18.21 0.92 2.70
N ASP A 73 -17.96 0.01 1.76
CA ASP A 73 -18.66 -1.28 1.61
C ASP A 73 -17.93 -2.48 2.22
N ILE A 74 -16.89 -2.21 3.03
CA ILE A 74 -16.11 -3.22 3.73
C ILE A 74 -16.45 -3.19 5.22
N ASP A 75 -16.64 -4.36 5.82
CA ASP A 75 -16.82 -4.47 7.26
C ASP A 75 -15.54 -3.98 7.99
N PRO A 76 -15.62 -2.92 8.81
CA PRO A 76 -14.45 -2.36 9.49
C PRO A 76 -14.01 -3.19 10.70
N LEU A 77 -14.74 -4.25 11.06
CA LEU A 77 -14.45 -5.03 12.25
C LEU A 77 -13.18 -5.88 12.09
N PRO A 78 -12.37 -6.01 13.16
CA PRO A 78 -11.25 -6.95 13.17
C PRO A 78 -11.72 -8.39 12.94
N ILE A 79 -10.87 -9.19 12.30
CA ILE A 79 -11.09 -10.60 12.06
C ILE A 79 -10.02 -11.45 12.74
N ASP A 80 -10.43 -12.57 13.32
CA ASP A 80 -9.51 -13.56 13.88
C ASP A 80 -9.02 -14.50 12.78
N THR A 81 -7.71 -14.58 12.60
CA THR A 81 -7.07 -15.47 11.63
C THR A 81 -6.05 -16.39 12.30
N PRO A 82 -5.56 -17.45 11.63
CA PRO A 82 -4.42 -18.23 12.11
C PRO A 82 -3.15 -17.39 12.37
N HIS A 83 -3.06 -16.19 11.80
CA HIS A 83 -1.93 -15.27 11.94
C HIS A 83 -2.13 -14.20 13.03
N GLY A 84 -3.27 -14.25 13.73
CA GLY A 84 -3.68 -13.29 14.77
C GLY A 84 -4.88 -12.44 14.35
N GLU A 85 -5.23 -11.47 15.20
CA GLU A 85 -6.24 -10.46 14.88
C GLU A 85 -5.72 -9.56 13.74
N LEU A 86 -6.47 -9.48 12.65
CA LEU A 86 -6.21 -8.58 11.53
C LEU A 86 -7.27 -7.50 11.48
N ARG A 87 -6.86 -6.25 11.27
CA ARG A 87 -7.75 -5.11 11.16
C ARG A 87 -7.81 -4.60 9.72
N PRO A 88 -9.02 -4.49 9.13
CA PRO A 88 -9.19 -3.93 7.81
C PRO A 88 -8.61 -2.51 7.71
N LEU A 89 -7.88 -2.22 6.63
CA LEU A 89 -7.36 -0.89 6.28
C LEU A 89 -8.03 -0.30 5.03
N GLY A 90 -8.49 -1.16 4.12
CA GLY A 90 -9.12 -0.75 2.87
C GLY A 90 -8.89 -1.76 1.76
N LEU A 91 -8.64 -1.25 0.56
CA LEU A 91 -8.36 -2.07 -0.62
C LEU A 91 -6.99 -1.74 -1.19
N LEU A 92 -6.31 -2.79 -1.63
CA LEU A 92 -5.12 -2.72 -2.45
C LEU A 92 -5.39 -3.53 -3.72
N PHE A 93 -5.48 -2.86 -4.87
CA PHE A 93 -5.79 -3.48 -6.15
C PHE A 93 -7.01 -4.43 -6.12
N ASN A 94 -8.13 -3.97 -5.54
CA ASN A 94 -9.37 -4.74 -5.33
C ASN A 94 -9.28 -5.92 -4.33
N SER A 95 -8.11 -6.21 -3.78
CA SER A 95 -7.95 -7.16 -2.66
C SER A 95 -8.11 -6.45 -1.32
N PHE A 96 -8.56 -7.18 -0.30
CA PHE A 96 -8.76 -6.64 1.04
C PHE A 96 -7.41 -6.46 1.73
N LEU A 97 -7.14 -5.26 2.22
CA LEU A 97 -5.91 -4.93 2.91
C LEU A 97 -6.15 -4.90 4.43
N TYR A 98 -5.24 -5.51 5.17
CA TYR A 98 -5.28 -5.59 6.62
C TYR A 98 -3.94 -5.19 7.24
N VAL A 99 -3.99 -4.83 8.52
CA VAL A 99 -2.83 -4.72 9.40
C VAL A 99 -3.00 -5.63 10.59
N ARG A 100 -1.91 -6.24 11.04
CA ARG A 100 -1.85 -6.92 12.34
C ARG A 100 -1.45 -5.91 13.42
N PRO A 101 -2.34 -5.52 14.36
CA PRO A 101 -2.01 -4.50 15.37
C PRO A 101 -0.85 -4.87 16.30
N ALA A 102 -0.61 -6.18 16.47
CA ALA A 102 0.41 -6.71 17.38
C ALA A 102 1.84 -6.32 16.96
N ASP A 103 2.09 -6.16 15.66
CA ASP A 103 3.43 -5.85 15.14
C ASP A 103 3.46 -4.91 13.93
N GLY A 104 2.31 -4.47 13.41
CA GLY A 104 2.20 -3.51 12.34
C GLY A 104 2.37 -4.10 10.93
N THR A 105 2.56 -5.42 10.81
CA THR A 105 2.68 -6.08 9.50
C THR A 105 1.42 -5.94 8.67
N ILE A 106 1.59 -5.82 7.35
CA ILE A 106 0.51 -5.59 6.38
C ILE A 106 0.24 -6.87 5.61
N TRP A 107 -1.03 -7.23 5.56
CA TRP A 107 -1.51 -8.47 4.97
C TRP A 107 -2.56 -8.16 3.91
N VAL A 108 -2.66 -9.02 2.91
CA VAL A 108 -3.69 -8.93 1.88
C VAL A 108 -4.47 -10.23 1.81
N SER A 109 -5.77 -10.12 1.54
CA SER A 109 -6.63 -11.24 1.19
C SER A 109 -7.22 -11.00 -0.19
N ASP A 110 -6.85 -11.86 -1.13
CA ASP A 110 -7.35 -11.86 -2.50
C ASP A 110 -8.33 -13.04 -2.63
N PRO A 111 -9.62 -12.81 -2.94
CA PRO A 111 -10.61 -13.87 -3.04
C PRO A 111 -10.30 -14.93 -4.10
N ASP A 112 -9.44 -14.59 -5.08
CA ASP A 112 -9.02 -15.48 -6.16
C ASP A 112 -7.68 -16.18 -5.88
N ALA A 113 -7.04 -15.92 -4.74
CA ALA A 113 -5.76 -16.52 -4.36
C ALA A 113 -5.92 -17.90 -3.70
N GLU A 114 -4.90 -18.75 -3.86
CA GLU A 114 -4.82 -20.04 -3.16
C GLU A 114 -4.59 -19.86 -1.65
N GLU A 115 -3.84 -18.83 -1.27
CA GLU A 115 -3.60 -18.45 0.11
C GLU A 115 -4.57 -17.34 0.53
N GLU A 116 -5.35 -17.60 1.58
CA GLU A 116 -6.41 -16.70 2.04
C GLU A 116 -5.85 -15.36 2.57
N PHE A 117 -4.69 -15.39 3.24
CA PHE A 117 -4.02 -14.21 3.78
C PHE A 117 -2.52 -14.28 3.49
N GLU A 118 -2.03 -13.29 2.77
CA GLU A 118 -0.63 -13.20 2.37
C GLU A 118 0.03 -12.01 3.08
N LEU A 119 1.18 -12.24 3.72
CA LEU A 119 2.00 -11.17 4.31
C LEU A 119 2.73 -10.44 3.19
N ILE A 120 2.48 -9.13 3.03
CA ILE A 120 3.04 -8.37 1.92
C ILE A 120 3.98 -7.23 2.34
N HIS A 121 3.91 -6.71 3.58
CA HIS A 121 4.87 -5.72 4.07
C HIS A 121 5.15 -5.87 5.57
N GLN A 122 6.37 -5.49 5.99
CA GLN A 122 6.76 -5.40 7.40
C GLN A 122 5.99 -4.31 8.14
N ASP A 123 5.67 -3.20 7.47
CA ASP A 123 4.95 -2.06 8.04
C ASP A 123 4.25 -1.17 7.00
N LEU A 124 3.52 -0.16 7.48
CA LEU A 124 2.78 0.79 6.65
C LEU A 124 3.68 1.66 5.75
N SER A 125 4.91 1.97 6.18
CA SER A 125 5.84 2.80 5.41
C SER A 125 6.39 2.04 4.21
N SER A 126 6.65 0.73 4.37
CA SER A 126 6.99 -0.18 3.29
C SER A 126 5.86 -0.28 2.25
N LEU A 127 4.60 -0.44 2.71
CA LEU A 127 3.44 -0.40 1.82
C LEU A 127 3.38 0.93 1.03
N ALA A 128 3.46 2.06 1.74
CA ALA A 128 3.41 3.36 1.11
C ALA A 128 4.49 3.53 0.05
N TYR A 129 5.69 2.99 0.30
CA TYR A 129 6.82 3.10 -0.61
C TYR A 129 6.58 2.34 -1.92
N VAL A 130 6.10 1.10 -1.84
CA VAL A 130 5.81 0.31 -3.05
C VAL A 130 4.67 0.94 -3.85
N VAL A 131 3.59 1.37 -3.17
CA VAL A 131 2.46 2.04 -3.83
C VAL A 131 2.89 3.34 -4.51
N TYR A 132 3.83 4.10 -3.91
CA TYR A 132 4.48 5.25 -4.55
C TYR A 132 5.30 4.84 -5.78
N LYS A 133 6.20 3.86 -5.61
CA LYS A 133 7.14 3.42 -6.65
C LYS A 133 6.44 2.90 -7.91
N VAL A 134 5.36 2.13 -7.75
CA VAL A 134 4.56 1.64 -8.87
C VAL A 134 4.05 2.78 -9.74
N GLU A 135 3.59 3.88 -9.14
CA GLU A 135 3.08 5.04 -9.88
C GLU A 135 4.22 5.92 -10.42
N ALA A 136 5.30 6.07 -9.66
CA ALA A 136 6.45 6.91 -10.03
C ALA A 136 7.24 6.35 -11.22
N GLU A 137 7.36 5.03 -11.31
CA GLU A 137 8.05 4.34 -12.41
C GLU A 137 7.10 3.97 -13.57
N ARG A 138 5.81 4.29 -13.47
CA ARG A 138 4.85 3.99 -14.54
C ARG A 138 5.25 4.76 -15.81
N PRO A 139 5.42 4.10 -16.96
CA PRO A 139 5.74 4.78 -18.20
C PRO A 139 4.59 5.71 -18.61
N GLY A 140 4.93 6.87 -19.14
CA GLY A 140 3.98 7.82 -19.67
C GLY A 140 3.23 7.28 -20.90
N PRO A 141 1.99 7.71 -21.15
CA PRO A 141 1.26 7.30 -22.36
C PRO A 141 1.92 7.77 -23.67
N GLU A 142 2.83 8.75 -23.60
CA GLU A 142 3.59 9.23 -24.76
C GLU A 142 4.82 8.36 -25.09
N GLU A 143 5.18 7.42 -24.21
CA GLU A 143 6.38 6.58 -24.34
C GLU A 143 6.15 5.32 -25.19
N ASP A 144 4.89 4.98 -25.50
CA ASP A 144 4.49 3.74 -26.20
C ASP A 144 5.21 2.49 -25.66
N PRO A 145 5.10 2.22 -24.34
CA PRO A 145 5.95 1.25 -23.66
C PRO A 145 5.70 -0.17 -24.17
N ASP A 146 6.78 -0.86 -24.50
CA ASP A 146 6.75 -2.26 -24.91
C ASP A 146 6.89 -3.21 -23.70
N PRO A 147 6.68 -4.53 -23.86
CA PRO A 147 6.79 -5.47 -22.75
C PRO A 147 8.16 -5.51 -22.05
N TYR A 148 9.25 -5.08 -22.69
CA TYR A 148 10.57 -4.99 -22.07
C TYR A 148 10.69 -3.77 -21.15
N ASP A 149 10.11 -2.62 -21.54
CA ASP A 149 10.06 -1.44 -20.67
C ASP A 149 9.37 -1.78 -19.33
N TRP A 150 8.30 -2.56 -19.39
CA TRP A 150 7.59 -3.04 -18.20
C TRP A 150 8.41 -4.00 -17.35
N ALA A 151 9.21 -4.87 -17.96
CA ALA A 151 10.09 -5.79 -17.25
C ALA A 151 11.21 -5.02 -16.50
N ASP A 152 11.78 -4.00 -17.14
CA ASP A 152 12.81 -3.15 -16.53
C ASP A 152 12.22 -2.36 -15.34
N ILE A 153 11.00 -1.85 -15.46
CA ILE A 153 10.29 -1.18 -14.35
C ILE A 153 10.01 -2.13 -13.19
N GLU A 154 9.56 -3.35 -13.47
CA GLU A 154 9.38 -4.37 -12.44
C GLU A 154 10.69 -4.63 -11.69
N GLU A 155 11.81 -4.78 -12.40
CA GLU A 155 13.13 -4.97 -11.79
C GLU A 155 13.51 -3.77 -10.90
N ILE A 156 13.32 -2.54 -11.37
CA ILE A 156 13.57 -1.31 -10.60
C ILE A 156 12.74 -1.30 -9.30
N ILE A 157 11.44 -1.58 -9.39
CA ILE A 157 10.55 -1.58 -8.22
C ILE A 157 11.00 -2.66 -7.23
N ARG A 158 11.31 -3.87 -7.70
CA ARG A 158 11.76 -4.99 -6.86
C ARG A 158 13.08 -4.68 -6.17
N GLU A 159 14.08 -4.19 -6.90
CA GLU A 159 15.40 -3.87 -6.35
C GLU A 159 15.33 -2.78 -5.29
N ASP A 160 14.65 -1.68 -5.58
CA ASP A 160 14.54 -0.54 -4.68
C ASP A 160 13.76 -0.91 -3.43
N THR A 161 12.66 -1.63 -3.58
CA THR A 161 11.86 -2.12 -2.45
C THR A 161 12.66 -3.08 -1.58
N ALA A 162 13.36 -4.06 -2.18
CA ALA A 162 14.13 -5.05 -1.42
C ALA A 162 15.32 -4.45 -0.64
N ARG A 163 15.75 -3.23 -0.97
CA ARG A 163 16.73 -2.46 -0.17
C ARG A 163 16.12 -1.87 1.10
N TRP A 164 14.79 -1.75 1.17
CA TRP A 164 14.03 -1.26 2.32
C TRP A 164 13.36 -2.41 3.08
N ASP A 165 12.51 -3.17 2.38
CA ASP A 165 11.74 -4.31 2.87
C ASP A 165 11.72 -5.39 1.79
N ARG A 166 12.17 -6.59 2.15
CA ARG A 166 12.22 -7.73 1.22
C ARG A 166 10.91 -8.49 1.15
N THR A 167 10.05 -8.36 2.17
CA THR A 167 8.79 -9.10 2.31
C THR A 167 7.89 -9.04 1.07
N PRO A 168 7.72 -7.90 0.37
CA PRO A 168 6.87 -7.82 -0.82
C PRO A 168 7.22 -8.80 -1.94
N PHE A 169 8.48 -9.24 -2.00
CA PHE A 169 9.05 -10.05 -3.09
C PHE A 169 9.85 -11.25 -2.55
N GLU A 170 9.64 -11.65 -1.29
CA GLU A 170 10.22 -12.85 -0.72
C GLU A 170 9.51 -14.10 -1.24
N SER A 171 10.24 -15.23 -1.28
CA SER A 171 9.70 -16.49 -1.77
C SER A 171 8.48 -16.92 -0.95
N GLY A 172 7.29 -16.83 -1.55
CA GLY A 172 6.00 -17.09 -0.91
C GLY A 172 5.01 -15.94 -1.08
N ALA A 173 5.48 -14.69 -1.17
CA ALA A 173 4.64 -13.56 -1.54
C ALA A 173 4.36 -13.58 -3.05
N GLN A 174 3.09 -13.59 -3.43
CA GLN A 174 2.61 -13.68 -4.80
C GLN A 174 1.78 -12.48 -5.21
N PHE A 175 1.25 -11.69 -4.27
CA PHE A 175 0.36 -10.57 -4.56
C PHE A 175 1.03 -9.56 -5.49
N TRP A 176 2.20 -9.04 -5.11
CA TRP A 176 2.90 -8.03 -5.90
C TRP A 176 3.40 -8.60 -7.23
N GLU A 177 3.80 -9.88 -7.27
CA GLU A 177 4.19 -10.53 -8.52
C GLU A 177 3.02 -10.62 -9.50
N ARG A 178 1.86 -11.09 -9.02
CA ARG A 178 0.62 -11.18 -9.82
C ARG A 178 0.15 -9.79 -10.28
N PHE A 179 0.22 -8.80 -9.38
CA PHE A 179 -0.12 -7.42 -9.71
C PHE A 179 0.77 -6.87 -10.82
N LEU A 180 2.10 -6.94 -10.67
CA LEU A 180 3.05 -6.39 -11.64
C LEU A 180 2.94 -7.09 -13.01
N LEU A 181 2.72 -8.40 -13.04
CA LEU A 181 2.45 -9.14 -14.29
C LEU A 181 1.16 -8.69 -14.98
N SER A 182 0.13 -8.30 -14.22
CA SER A 182 -1.13 -7.80 -14.76
C SER A 182 -1.08 -6.33 -15.19
N TYR A 183 -0.13 -5.56 -14.63
CA TYR A 183 -0.06 -4.12 -14.75
C TYR A 183 0.06 -3.58 -16.19
N PRO A 184 0.86 -4.17 -17.09
CA PRO A 184 0.93 -3.75 -18.50
C PRO A 184 -0.39 -3.88 -19.26
N MET A 185 -1.35 -4.67 -18.75
CA MET A 185 -2.63 -4.95 -19.40
C MET A 185 -3.78 -4.05 -18.91
N MET A 186 -3.50 -3.09 -18.03
CA MET A 186 -4.48 -2.21 -17.38
C MET A 186 -4.44 -0.75 -17.84
#